data_AF-A0A9D1RGJ7-F1
#
_entry.id   AF-A0A9D1RGJ7-F1
#
_cell.length_a   1.000
_cell.length_b   1.000
_cell.length_c   1.000
_cell.angle_alpha   90.00
_cell.angle_beta   90.00
_cell.angle_gamma   90.00
#
_symmetry.space_group_name_H-M   'P 1'
#
loop_
_entity.id
_entity.type
_entity.pdbx_description
1 polymer ?
#
loop_
_entity_poly.entity_id
_entity_poly.type
_entity_poly.pdbx_seq_one_letter_code
_entity_poly.pdbx_strand_id
1 'polypeptide(L)' 'ANAEQMAVVARDKDGRWVEAFPCGACRQVMLQTESRACKKLCFIISIGEDKFMKITGADSLLPFAFSKF' A
#
# COMPACT_ATOMS: atom_id res chain seq x y z
N ALA A 1 8.24 -18.10 2.31
CA ALA A 1 6.87 -17.56 2.30
C ALA A 1 6.91 -16.20 1.64
N ASN A 2 6.20 -16.00 0.53
CA ASN A 2 6.16 -14.71 -0.15
C ASN A 2 5.01 -13.89 0.45
N ALA A 3 5.24 -12.61 0.73
CA ALA A 3 4.17 -11.73 1.20
C ALA A 3 3.19 -11.47 0.05
N GLU A 4 1.92 -11.83 0.23
CA GLU A 4 0.86 -11.61 -0.77
C GLU A 4 -0.05 -10.42 -0.42
N GLN A 5 0.01 -9.99 0.85
CA GLN A 5 -0.82 -8.94 1.41
C GLN A 5 -0.01 -8.05 2.33
N MET A 6 -0.34 -6.76 2.36
CA MET A 6 0.30 -5.76 3.20
C MET A 6 -0.76 -4.81 3.75
N ALA A 7 -0.67 -4.47 5.03
CA ALA A 7 -1.50 -3.43 5.64
C ALA A 7 -0.68 -2.16 5.90
N VAL A 8 -1.25 -1.00 5.59
CA VAL A 8 -0.69 0.33 5.90
C VAL A 8 -1.65 0.99 6.87
N VAL A 9 -1.18 1.18 8.11
CA VAL A 9 -1.98 1.66 9.22
C VAL A 9 -1.17 2.63 10.08
N ALA A 10 -1.85 3.57 10.72
CA ALA A 10 -1.26 4.42 11.73
C ALA A 10 -2.25 4.64 12.88
N ARG A 11 -1.73 4.95 14.06
CA ARG A 11 -2.52 5.37 15.22
C ARG A 11 -2.08 6.74 15.68
N ASP A 12 -3.02 7.54 16.15
CA ASP A 12 -2.70 8.80 16.82
C ASP A 12 -2.22 8.57 18.27
N LYS A 13 -1.93 9.67 18.96
CA LYS A 13 -1.50 9.67 20.37
C LYS A 13 -2.53 9.03 21.33
N ASP A 14 -3.79 8.99 20.93
CA ASP A 14 -4.91 8.45 21.71
C ASP A 14 -5.22 7.00 21.30
N GLY A 15 -4.42 6.42 20.40
CA GLY A 15 -4.53 5.03 19.95
C GLY A 15 -5.61 4.79 18.88
N ARG A 16 -6.23 5.85 18.34
CA ARG A 16 -7.27 5.74 17.32
C ARG A 16 -6.65 5.50 15.96
N TRP A 17 -7.31 4.67 15.14
CA TRP A 17 -6.89 4.50 13.75
C TRP A 17 -7.11 5.79 12.97
N VAL A 18 -6.06 6.22 12.30
CA VAL A 18 -6.07 7.41 11.45
C VAL A 18 -5.72 7.04 10.01
N GLU A 19 -6.07 7.93 9.09
CA GLU A 19 -5.71 7.79 7.68
C GLU A 19 -4.19 7.62 7.52
N ALA A 20 -3.80 6.57 6.79
CA ALA A 20 -2.40 6.20 6.64
C ALA A 20 -2.11 5.72 5.22
N PHE A 21 -1.87 6.65 4.31
CA PHE A 21 -1.48 6.34 2.94
C PHE A 21 0.04 6.20 2.82
N PRO A 22 0.55 5.26 2.00
CA PRO A 22 1.99 5.15 1.76
C PRO A 22 2.51 6.40 1.04
N CYS A 23 3.71 6.85 1.41
CA CYS A 23 4.39 7.94 0.74
C CYS A 23 4.89 7.52 -0.66
N GLY A 24 5.35 8.48 -1.47
CA GLY A 24 5.82 8.21 -2.84
C GLY A 24 6.96 7.17 -2.90
N ALA A 25 7.92 7.24 -1.98
CA ALA A 25 9.02 6.29 -1.90
C ALA A 25 8.53 4.85 -1.61
N CYS A 26 7.58 4.69 -0.68
CA CYS A 26 6.98 3.39 -0.39
C CYS A 26 6.23 2.82 -1.60
N ARG A 27 5.42 3.65 -2.28
CA ARG A 27 4.69 3.23 -3.49
C ARG A 27 5.64 2.75 -4.58
N GLN A 28 6.80 3.41 -4.74
CA GLN A 28 7.81 3.02 -5.70
C GLN A 28 8.40 1.62 -5.40
N VAL A 29 8.74 1.36 -4.14
CA VAL A 29 9.26 0.06 -3.70
C VAL A 29 8.19 -1.03 -3.84
N MET A 30 6.93 -0.73 -3.50
CA MET A 30 5.80 -1.64 -3.69
C MET A 30 5.66 -2.04 -5.17
N LEU A 31 5.71 -1.06 -6.09
CA LEU A 31 5.65 -1.32 -7.52
C LEU A 31 6.81 -2.17 -8.03
N GLN A 32 8.04 -1.86 -7.61
CA GLN A 32 9.22 -2.66 -7.96
C GLN A 32 9.13 -4.09 -7.41
N THR A 33 8.56 -4.26 -6.22
CA THR A 33 8.35 -5.57 -5.60
C THR A 33 7.35 -6.40 -6.41
N GLU A 34 6.21 -5.82 -6.79
CA GLU A 34 5.23 -6.48 -7.66
C GLU A 34 5.82 -6.87 -9.02
N SER A 35 6.61 -5.98 -9.62
CA SER A 35 7.27 -6.21 -10.90
C SER A 35 8.27 -7.36 -10.83
N ARG A 36 9.12 -7.41 -9.79
CA ARG A 36 10.10 -8.50 -9.59
C ARG A 36 9.44 -9.84 -9.27
N ALA A 37 8.34 -9.82 -8.53
CA ALA A 37 7.60 -11.02 -8.16
C ALA A 37 6.65 -11.51 -9.26
N CYS A 38 6.44 -10.72 -10.33
CA CYS A 38 5.41 -10.95 -11.35
C CYS A 38 4.01 -11.23 -10.75
N LYS A 39 3.70 -10.62 -9.59
CA LYS A 39 2.45 -10.84 -8.84
C LYS A 39 2.01 -9.57 -8.15
N LYS A 40 0.70 -9.29 -8.20
CA LYS A 40 0.07 -8.14 -7.53
C LYS A 40 -0.08 -8.39 -6.04
N LEU A 41 0.19 -7.36 -5.24
CA LEU A 41 -0.04 -7.36 -3.80
C LEU A 41 -1.44 -6.84 -3.50
N CYS A 42 -2.00 -7.34 -2.40
CA CYS A 42 -3.22 -6.79 -1.81
C CYS A 42 -2.87 -5.83 -0.68
N PHE A 43 -3.18 -4.56 -0.84
CA PHE A 43 -3.00 -3.51 0.15
C PHE A 43 -4.27 -3.29 0.96
N ILE A 44 -4.15 -3.22 2.29
CA ILE A 44 -5.22 -2.83 3.20
C ILE A 44 -4.80 -1.50 3.83
N ILE A 45 -5.51 -0.42 3.54
CA ILE A 45 -5.16 0.94 3.96
C ILE A 45 -6.19 1.45 4.94
N SER A 46 -5.76 1.94 6.11
CA SER A 46 -6.66 2.66 7.00
C SER A 46 -7.06 4.00 6.39
N ILE A 47 -8.36 4.24 6.32
CA ILE A 47 -8.96 5.49 5.88
C ILE A 47 -9.60 6.23 7.07
N GLY A 48 -9.09 6.00 8.28
CA GLY A 48 -9.59 6.57 9.54
C GLY A 48 -10.86 5.91 10.06
N GLU A 49 -11.27 6.27 11.29
CA GLU A 49 -12.55 5.86 11.90
C GLU A 49 -12.85 4.35 11.82
N ASP A 50 -11.87 3.49 12.08
CA ASP A 50 -12.00 2.02 11.97
C ASP A 50 -12.39 1.51 10.56
N LYS A 51 -12.27 2.35 9.53
CA LYS A 51 -12.53 1.98 8.13
C LYS A 51 -11.23 1.62 7.42
N PHE A 52 -11.32 0.61 6.56
CA PHE A 52 -10.20 0.12 5.77
C PHE A 52 -10.61 -0.06 4.32
N MET A 53 -9.70 0.33 3.42
CA MET A 53 -9.84 0.13 1.99
C MET A 53 -8.94 -1.01 1.54
N LYS A 54 -9.49 -1.92 0.74
CA LYS A 54 -8.71 -2.97 0.06
C LYS A 54 -8.40 -2.51 -1.36
N ILE A 55 -7.13 -2.47 -1.72
CA ILE A 55 -6.63 -2.12 -3.04
C ILE A 55 -5.75 -3.25 -3.55
N THR A 56 -5.95 -3.67 -4.79
CA THR A 56 -5.08 -4.66 -5.44
C THR A 56 -4.18 -3.95 -6.43
N GLY A 57 -2.88 -4.22 -6.36
CA GLY A 57 -1.90 -3.66 -7.26
C GLY A 57 -1.36 -2.29 -6.84
N ALA A 58 -0.05 -2.13 -6.92
CA ALA A 58 0.64 -0.88 -6.62
C ALA A 58 0.39 0.19 -7.72
N ASP A 59 0.03 -0.24 -8.93
CA ASP A 59 -0.43 0.61 -10.02
C ASP A 59 -1.73 1.36 -9.68
N SER A 60 -2.63 0.76 -8.91
CA SER A 60 -3.83 1.44 -8.40
C SER A 60 -3.49 2.59 -7.44
N LEU A 61 -2.35 2.51 -6.75
CA LEU A 61 -1.85 3.56 -5.85
C LEU A 61 -0.99 4.61 -6.60
N LEU A 62 -0.52 4.30 -7.80
CA LEU A 62 0.37 5.13 -8.59
C LEU A 62 0.06 4.96 -10.10
N PRO A 63 -1.08 5.51 -10.59
CA PRO A 63 -1.60 5.22 -11.93
C PRO A 63 -0.69 5.70 -13.07
N PHE A 64 0.22 6.63 -12.80
CA PHE A 64 1.20 7.15 -13.76
C PHE A 64 2.63 6.87 -13.29
N ALA A 65 2.85 5.68 -12.71
CA ALA A 65 4.16 5.31 -12.23
C ALA A 65 5.22 5.26 -13.34
N PHE A 66 6.43 5.68 -13.00
CA PHE A 66 7.60 5.38 -13.81
C PHE A 66 7.84 3.87 -13.77
N SER A 67 7.55 3.19 -14.88
CA SER A 67 7.54 1.72 -14.98
C SER A 67 8.74 1.14 -15.74
N LYS A 68 9.60 2.00 -16.31
CA LYS A 68 10.90 1.57 -16.87
C LYS A 68 11.92 1.52 -15.73
N PHE A 69 12.26 0.31 -15.32
CA PHE A 69 13.33 -0.01 -14.37
C PHE A 69 14.46 -0.75 -15.05
#